data_AF-A0A7R9UIA5-F1
#
_entry.id   AF-A0A7R9UIA5-F1
#
_cell.length_a   1.000
_cell.length_b   1.000
_cell.length_c   1.000
_cell.angle_alpha   90.00
_cell.angle_beta   90.00
_cell.angle_gamma   90.00
#
_symmetry.space_group_name_H-M   'P 1'
#
loop_
_entity.id
_entity.type
_entity.pdbx_description
1 polymer ?
#
loop_
_entity_poly.entity_id
_entity_poly.type
_entity_poly.pdbx_seq_one_letter_code
_entity_poly.pdbx_strand_id
1 'polypeptide(L)'
;TSPEDMAGPATHANVSEAHAEGHAEDHAQIRHIRARLRAARDLGRRRRLRAKLPPMLLGVTCLFVGTVAVTLLMEGAAFRLAVIEMTLIGLVVFLLSVLPTERRTVTAIGVVTLALLVLYGAGILVYVVLRVEHGDQKTADTQDARRDAPFFAFAAGTHLGVEHWCLSAEAWAADQMECAIRTVHFAAGIVQVTGWILGAAHVAASLARFAHGRPRLDALFFSLGCNCVIFGTAYTTFFVAAAALGGRASYPTPPASLVGHAVIIAVGALSLRPSLRAALVGWLAARGEAGSSAIAISTLMGAGSTDEVLARSRELLCAVSAEQLRASDFATAFIPADAAARTRRAHAGEIDAFVSHSWQGDPAAKWAALVAWCDDFKRQHGRWPLLWIDRFCVSSRDASMSVACLPVFVSACNTLLVLFDETFLSRLWCVVELWCFLAMGGDPASVVVRVSRRQVGAQPSVSHGLRIQRLTM
;
A
#
# COMPACT_ATOMS: atom_id res chain seq x y z
N THR A 1 -18.94 -76.87 -19.75
CA THR A 1 -17.72 -76.04 -19.83
C THR A 1 -18.17 -74.61 -20.10
N SER A 2 -18.17 -73.80 -19.05
CA SER A 2 -18.70 -72.42 -19.04
C SER A 2 -17.75 -71.48 -19.79
N PRO A 3 -18.24 -70.50 -20.58
CA PRO A 3 -17.41 -69.51 -21.28
C PRO A 3 -16.78 -68.43 -20.38
N GLU A 4 -16.85 -68.55 -19.05
CA GLU A 4 -16.42 -67.49 -18.12
C GLU A 4 -14.94 -67.57 -17.66
N ASP A 5 -14.20 -68.63 -17.98
CA ASP A 5 -12.86 -68.87 -17.40
C ASP A 5 -11.65 -68.41 -18.26
N MET A 6 -11.85 -67.57 -19.29
CA MET A 6 -10.77 -67.18 -20.23
C MET A 6 -10.39 -65.69 -20.22
N ALA A 7 -10.83 -64.92 -19.22
CA ALA A 7 -10.36 -63.54 -19.05
C ALA A 7 -9.00 -63.53 -18.33
N GLY A 8 -7.93 -63.68 -19.11
CA GLY A 8 -6.55 -63.60 -18.62
C GLY A 8 -6.23 -62.24 -17.97
N PRO A 9 -5.25 -62.20 -17.04
CA PRO A 9 -4.85 -61.01 -16.31
C PRO A 9 -4.10 -60.03 -17.21
N ALA A 10 -4.84 -59.33 -18.07
CA ALA A 10 -4.28 -58.34 -18.98
C ALA A 10 -4.50 -56.92 -18.42
N THR A 11 -3.38 -56.22 -18.24
CA THR A 11 -3.26 -54.74 -18.40
C THR A 11 -3.70 -53.81 -17.27
N HIS A 12 -3.48 -54.15 -16.00
CA HIS A 12 -3.48 -53.12 -14.94
C HIS A 12 -2.24 -52.19 -14.98
N ALA A 13 -1.17 -52.56 -15.69
CA ALA A 13 0.06 -51.76 -15.75
C ALA A 13 -0.05 -50.48 -16.59
N ASN A 14 -0.84 -50.48 -17.69
CA ASN A 14 -0.87 -49.35 -18.63
C ASN A 14 -1.69 -48.14 -18.16
N VAL A 15 -2.64 -48.33 -17.23
CA VAL A 15 -3.46 -47.22 -16.72
C VAL A 15 -2.67 -46.33 -15.73
N SER A 16 -1.69 -46.91 -15.05
CA SER A 16 -0.82 -46.18 -14.12
C SER A 16 0.15 -45.23 -14.85
N GLU A 17 0.66 -45.60 -16.02
CA GLU A 17 1.57 -44.76 -16.80
C GLU A 17 0.85 -43.54 -17.40
N ALA A 18 -0.34 -43.73 -17.97
CA ALA A 18 -1.13 -42.64 -18.53
C ALA A 18 -1.54 -41.58 -17.47
N HIS A 19 -1.82 -42.01 -16.23
CA HIS A 19 -2.09 -41.08 -15.13
C HIS A 19 -0.84 -40.32 -14.69
N ALA A 20 0.33 -40.96 -14.71
CA ALA A 20 1.59 -40.31 -14.36
C ALA A 20 2.00 -39.24 -15.39
N GLU A 21 1.76 -39.50 -16.69
CA GLU A 21 2.08 -38.54 -17.76
C GLU A 21 1.22 -37.26 -17.68
N GLY A 22 -0.08 -37.38 -17.43
CA GLY A 22 -0.97 -36.21 -17.30
C GLY A 22 -0.57 -35.28 -16.14
N HIS A 23 -0.16 -35.86 -15.00
CA HIS A 23 0.35 -35.07 -13.87
C HIS A 23 1.67 -34.36 -14.17
N ALA A 24 2.55 -34.96 -14.99
CA ALA A 24 3.81 -34.34 -15.37
C ALA A 24 3.59 -33.09 -16.24
N GLU A 25 2.62 -33.14 -17.16
CA GLU A 25 2.28 -32.03 -18.06
C GLU A 25 1.66 -30.85 -17.31
N ASP A 26 0.76 -31.12 -16.35
CA ASP A 26 0.19 -30.11 -15.46
C ASP A 26 1.27 -29.38 -14.64
N HIS A 27 2.21 -30.16 -14.10
CA HIS A 27 3.34 -29.60 -13.36
C HIS A 27 4.24 -28.76 -14.28
N ALA A 28 4.34 -29.09 -15.57
CA ALA A 28 5.07 -28.28 -16.54
C ALA A 28 4.34 -26.95 -16.82
N GLN A 29 3.03 -26.96 -17.05
CA GLN A 29 2.24 -25.75 -17.33
C GLN A 29 2.20 -24.80 -16.12
N ILE A 30 1.98 -25.34 -14.90
CA ILE A 30 2.02 -24.56 -13.67
C ILE A 30 3.42 -23.98 -13.44
N ARG A 31 4.50 -24.74 -13.71
CA ARG A 31 5.88 -24.23 -13.63
C ARG A 31 6.11 -23.10 -14.64
N HIS A 32 5.59 -23.21 -15.86
CA HIS A 32 5.72 -22.18 -16.90
C HIS A 32 5.01 -20.87 -16.50
N ILE A 33 3.77 -20.95 -16.01
CA ILE A 33 3.02 -19.77 -15.53
C ILE A 33 3.74 -19.12 -14.35
N ARG A 34 4.20 -19.92 -13.38
CA ARG A 34 4.98 -19.43 -12.24
C ARG A 34 6.28 -18.77 -12.69
N ALA A 35 6.97 -19.31 -13.70
CA ALA A 35 8.19 -18.74 -14.25
C ALA A 35 7.93 -17.37 -14.91
N ARG A 36 6.86 -17.23 -15.70
CA ARG A 36 6.49 -15.94 -16.32
C ARG A 36 6.13 -14.88 -15.28
N LEU A 37 5.39 -15.25 -14.24
CA LEU A 37 5.07 -14.35 -13.13
C LEU A 37 6.32 -13.91 -12.36
N ARG A 38 7.27 -14.82 -12.10
CA ARG A 38 8.56 -14.49 -11.48
C ARG A 38 9.40 -13.56 -12.37
N ALA A 39 9.50 -13.85 -13.67
CA ALA A 39 10.23 -13.01 -14.61
C ALA A 39 9.65 -11.59 -14.70
N ALA A 40 8.32 -11.46 -14.73
CA ALA A 40 7.65 -10.15 -14.70
C ALA A 40 7.92 -9.40 -13.39
N ARG A 41 7.89 -10.10 -12.25
CA ARG A 41 8.22 -9.54 -10.93
C ARG A 41 9.68 -9.07 -10.86
N ASP A 42 10.61 -9.84 -11.39
CA ASP A 42 12.05 -9.50 -11.42
C ASP A 42 12.36 -8.33 -12.34
N LEU A 43 11.70 -8.25 -13.51
CA LEU A 43 11.80 -7.10 -14.40
C LEU A 43 11.33 -5.82 -13.69
N GLY A 44 10.21 -5.91 -12.95
CA GLY A 44 9.71 -4.83 -12.10
C GLY A 44 10.70 -4.45 -10.98
N ARG A 45 11.35 -5.43 -10.34
CA ARG A 45 12.37 -5.20 -9.31
C ARG A 45 13.62 -4.49 -9.89
N ARG A 46 14.13 -4.93 -11.03
CA ARG A 46 15.29 -4.30 -11.71
C ARG A 46 15.00 -2.87 -12.13
N ARG A 47 13.80 -2.60 -12.66
CA ARG A 47 13.35 -1.24 -13.01
C ARG A 47 13.28 -0.32 -11.78
N ARG A 48 12.80 -0.84 -10.64
CA ARG A 48 12.78 -0.10 -9.36
C ARG A 48 14.18 0.20 -8.82
N LEU A 49 15.11 -0.76 -8.87
CA LEU A 49 16.49 -0.56 -8.42
C LEU A 49 17.22 0.51 -9.25
N ARG A 50 17.12 0.47 -10.59
CA ARG A 50 17.72 1.50 -11.47
C ARG A 50 17.17 2.90 -11.21
N ALA A 51 15.89 3.00 -10.83
CA ALA A 51 15.27 4.28 -10.50
C ALA A 51 15.73 4.87 -9.16
N LYS A 52 16.10 4.01 -8.19
CA LYS A 52 16.46 4.40 -6.83
C LYS A 52 17.95 4.62 -6.60
N LEU A 53 18.79 4.05 -7.45
CA LEU A 53 20.24 4.10 -7.28
C LEU A 53 20.81 5.54 -7.24
N PRO A 54 20.42 6.48 -8.12
CA PRO A 54 21.03 7.82 -8.12
C PRO A 54 20.83 8.63 -6.82
N PRO A 55 19.61 8.76 -6.26
CA PRO A 55 19.45 9.50 -5.00
C PRO A 55 19.90 8.73 -3.77
N MET A 56 19.98 7.40 -3.84
CA MET A 56 20.65 6.62 -2.80
C MET A 56 22.15 6.92 -2.77
N LEU A 57 22.80 7.00 -3.94
CA LEU A 57 24.19 7.43 -4.05
C LEU A 57 24.39 8.89 -3.58
N LEU A 58 23.46 9.79 -3.93
CA LEU A 58 23.48 11.18 -3.47
C LEU A 58 23.41 11.26 -1.93
N GLY A 59 22.47 10.54 -1.31
CA GLY A 59 22.34 10.50 0.15
C GLY A 59 23.58 9.95 0.85
N VAL A 60 24.18 8.86 0.32
CA VAL A 60 25.45 8.31 0.84
C VAL A 60 26.60 9.31 0.69
N THR A 61 26.67 10.01 -0.44
CA THR A 61 27.73 11.00 -0.70
C THR A 61 27.62 12.18 0.27
N CYS A 62 26.40 12.71 0.49
CA CYS A 62 26.16 13.77 1.47
C CYS A 62 26.49 13.33 2.91
N LEU A 63 26.12 12.10 3.30
CA LEU A 63 26.49 11.51 4.59
C LEU A 63 28.01 11.42 4.76
N PHE A 64 28.72 10.95 3.73
CA PHE A 64 30.18 10.79 3.75
C PHE A 64 30.88 12.15 3.84
N VAL A 65 30.52 13.11 2.98
CA VAL A 65 31.11 14.46 2.97
C VAL A 65 30.83 15.17 4.30
N GLY A 66 29.60 15.07 4.82
CA GLY A 66 29.24 15.60 6.13
C GLY A 66 30.12 15.00 7.23
N THR A 67 30.22 13.67 7.29
CA THR A 67 31.01 12.97 8.32
C THR A 67 32.49 13.34 8.24
N VAL A 68 33.08 13.33 7.03
CA VAL A 68 34.50 13.67 6.82
C VAL A 68 34.78 15.12 7.23
N ALA A 69 33.89 16.06 6.90
CA ALA A 69 33.99 17.46 7.30
C ALA A 69 33.91 17.64 8.82
N VAL A 70 33.05 16.88 9.54
CA VAL A 70 33.02 16.88 11.02
C VAL A 70 34.37 16.41 11.59
N THR A 71 34.98 15.39 10.99
CA THR A 71 36.19 14.76 11.55
C THR A 71 37.51 15.45 11.21
N LEU A 72 37.63 16.10 10.04
CA LEU A 72 38.93 16.56 9.54
C LEU A 72 39.16 18.07 9.58
N LEU A 73 38.11 18.90 9.71
CA LEU A 73 38.24 20.34 9.47
C LEU A 73 37.47 21.20 10.49
N MET A 74 38.26 21.86 11.35
CA MET A 74 38.04 23.19 11.93
C MET A 74 37.21 23.34 13.23
N GLU A 75 37.69 24.25 14.09
CA GLU A 75 37.02 24.72 15.30
C GLU A 75 36.02 25.85 14.99
N GLY A 76 34.74 25.63 15.30
CA GLY A 76 33.70 26.67 15.26
C GLY A 76 32.29 26.09 15.34
N ALA A 77 31.47 26.57 16.29
CA ALA A 77 30.13 26.01 16.54
C ALA A 77 29.18 26.14 15.34
N ALA A 78 29.25 27.25 14.61
CA ALA A 78 28.42 27.50 13.42
C ALA A 78 28.71 26.51 12.28
N PHE A 79 29.99 26.13 12.09
CA PHE A 79 30.39 25.20 11.04
C PHE A 79 30.00 23.76 11.38
N ARG A 80 30.18 23.33 12.64
CA ARG A 80 29.74 22.00 13.10
C ARG A 80 28.24 21.78 12.88
N LEU A 81 27.43 22.82 13.11
CA LEU A 81 26.00 22.75 12.91
C LEU A 81 25.62 22.65 11.41
N ALA A 82 26.24 23.45 10.55
CA ALA A 82 26.02 23.37 9.10
C ALA A 82 26.35 21.97 8.53
N VAL A 83 27.39 21.34 9.08
CA VAL A 83 27.78 19.99 8.72
C VAL A 83 26.79 18.94 9.27
N ILE A 84 26.26 19.11 10.48
CA ILE A 84 25.19 18.26 11.02
C ILE A 84 23.92 18.39 10.18
N GLU A 85 23.53 19.60 9.76
CA GLU A 85 22.38 19.82 8.86
C GLU A 85 22.57 19.12 7.51
N MET A 86 23.73 19.24 6.87
CA MET A 86 24.06 18.51 5.64
C MET A 86 24.00 17.00 5.82
N THR A 87 24.46 16.51 6.98
CA THR A 87 24.42 15.07 7.32
C THR A 87 22.99 14.58 7.53
N LEU A 88 22.14 15.37 8.18
CA LEU A 88 20.71 15.08 8.36
C LEU A 88 19.94 15.14 7.04
N ILE A 89 20.23 16.11 6.19
CA ILE A 89 19.64 16.20 4.83
C ILE A 89 20.08 14.98 4.00
N GLY A 90 21.36 14.62 4.03
CA GLY A 90 21.88 13.41 3.38
C GLY A 90 21.20 12.13 3.88
N LEU A 91 20.98 12.01 5.19
CA LEU A 91 20.28 10.89 5.82
C LEU A 91 18.81 10.83 5.39
N VAL A 92 18.10 11.96 5.38
CA VAL A 92 16.70 12.04 4.94
C VAL A 92 16.58 11.63 3.48
N VAL A 93 17.45 12.12 2.59
CA VAL A 93 17.48 11.74 1.17
C VAL A 93 17.77 10.25 1.00
N PHE A 94 18.73 9.72 1.76
CA PHE A 94 19.08 8.30 1.74
C PHE A 94 17.88 7.44 2.18
N LEU A 95 17.25 7.77 3.31
CA LEU A 95 16.09 7.06 3.83
C LEU A 95 14.91 7.12 2.86
N LEU A 96 14.62 8.29 2.28
CA LEU A 96 13.58 8.46 1.25
C LEU A 96 13.86 7.67 -0.04
N SER A 97 15.13 7.42 -0.36
CA SER A 97 15.57 6.62 -1.52
C SER A 97 15.47 5.11 -1.27
N VAL A 98 15.72 4.68 -0.03
CA VAL A 98 15.61 3.28 0.39
C VAL A 98 14.13 2.87 0.52
N LEU A 99 13.27 3.77 1.00
CA LEU A 99 11.82 3.54 1.12
C LEU A 99 11.16 3.21 -0.22
N PRO A 100 10.13 2.35 -0.29
CA PRO A 100 9.48 1.90 -1.52
C PRO A 100 8.65 3.00 -2.19
N THR A 101 9.33 3.99 -2.78
CA THR A 101 8.76 5.15 -3.47
C THR A 101 8.79 4.96 -4.99
N GLU A 102 7.83 5.55 -5.72
CA GLU A 102 7.80 5.51 -7.19
C GLU A 102 8.92 6.34 -7.82
N ARG A 103 9.34 5.94 -9.04
CA ARG A 103 10.42 6.56 -9.82
C ARG A 103 10.29 8.08 -9.93
N ARG A 104 9.09 8.61 -10.10
CA ARG A 104 8.85 10.07 -10.23
C ARG A 104 9.00 10.82 -8.91
N THR A 105 8.60 10.20 -7.79
CA THR A 105 8.77 10.78 -6.44
C THR A 105 10.24 10.87 -6.07
N VAL A 106 10.98 9.81 -6.37
CA VAL A 106 12.42 9.72 -6.16
C VAL A 106 13.17 10.80 -6.97
N THR A 107 12.74 11.05 -8.21
CA THR A 107 13.29 12.15 -9.04
C THR A 107 12.89 13.53 -8.51
N ALA A 108 11.62 13.74 -8.14
CA ALA A 108 11.17 15.04 -7.62
C ALA A 108 11.83 15.40 -6.29
N ILE A 109 11.94 14.45 -5.36
CA ILE A 109 12.68 14.64 -4.10
C ILE A 109 14.15 14.92 -4.41
N GLY A 110 14.78 14.13 -5.29
CA GLY A 110 16.16 14.37 -5.71
C GLY A 110 16.40 15.76 -6.29
N VAL A 111 15.49 16.26 -7.14
CA VAL A 111 15.58 17.60 -7.74
C VAL A 111 15.38 18.70 -6.69
N VAL A 112 14.37 18.57 -5.82
CA VAL A 112 14.12 19.55 -4.75
C VAL A 112 15.29 19.57 -3.77
N THR A 113 15.79 18.42 -3.35
CA THR A 113 16.96 18.36 -2.46
C THR A 113 18.20 18.92 -3.14
N LEU A 114 18.45 18.61 -4.41
CA LEU A 114 19.57 19.19 -5.15
C LEU A 114 19.45 20.72 -5.22
N ALA A 115 18.26 21.26 -5.49
CA ALA A 115 18.01 22.70 -5.49
C ALA A 115 18.27 23.32 -4.11
N LEU A 116 17.80 22.69 -3.03
CA LEU A 116 18.05 23.14 -1.67
C LEU A 116 19.55 23.10 -1.32
N LEU A 117 20.27 22.05 -1.73
CA LEU A 117 21.72 21.95 -1.55
C LEU A 117 22.48 23.04 -2.29
N VAL A 118 22.08 23.36 -3.53
CA VAL A 118 22.68 24.45 -4.33
C VAL A 118 22.43 25.80 -3.69
N LEU A 119 21.20 26.08 -3.25
CA LEU A 119 20.85 27.33 -2.57
C LEU A 119 21.61 27.48 -1.25
N TYR A 120 21.75 26.39 -0.49
CA TYR A 120 22.52 26.37 0.75
C TYR A 120 24.02 26.63 0.50
N GLY A 121 24.61 25.96 -0.49
CA GLY A 121 26.00 26.19 -0.89
C GLY A 121 26.26 27.62 -1.35
N ALA A 122 25.33 28.21 -2.10
CA ALA A 122 25.40 29.62 -2.49
C ALA A 122 25.33 30.56 -1.28
N GLY A 123 24.48 30.27 -0.29
CA GLY A 123 24.40 31.02 0.96
C GLY A 123 25.71 31.00 1.75
N ILE A 124 26.35 29.83 1.86
CA ILE A 124 27.67 29.70 2.49
C ILE A 124 28.72 30.51 1.73
N LEU A 125 28.73 30.43 0.39
CA LEU A 125 29.68 31.17 -0.43
C LEU A 125 29.55 32.68 -0.23
N VAL A 126 28.32 33.20 -0.25
CA VAL A 126 28.03 34.62 0.02
C VAL A 126 28.48 35.01 1.42
N TYR A 127 28.19 34.19 2.43
CA TYR A 127 28.65 34.43 3.79
C TYR A 127 30.18 34.50 3.90
N VAL A 128 30.90 33.57 3.24
CA VAL A 128 32.36 33.57 3.22
C VAL A 128 32.90 34.81 2.51
N VAL A 129 32.35 35.19 1.35
CA VAL A 129 32.77 36.38 0.59
C VAL A 129 32.55 37.65 1.43
N LEU A 130 31.36 37.81 2.03
CA LEU A 130 31.06 38.97 2.88
C LEU A 130 31.98 39.03 4.09
N ARG A 131 32.30 37.88 4.70
CA ARG A 131 33.22 37.82 5.85
C ARG A 131 34.67 38.11 5.46
N VAL A 132 35.10 37.72 4.25
CA VAL A 132 36.43 38.03 3.73
C VAL A 132 36.53 39.52 3.37
N GLU A 133 35.49 40.11 2.76
CA GLU A 133 35.45 41.53 2.43
C GLU A 133 35.33 42.44 3.66
N HIS A 134 34.58 42.03 4.68
CA HIS A 134 34.33 42.84 5.88
C HIS A 134 35.22 42.45 7.07
N GLY A 135 36.15 41.51 6.86
CA GLY A 135 36.98 40.89 7.89
C GLY A 135 38.04 41.78 8.52
N ASP A 136 38.14 43.07 8.16
CA ASP A 136 39.15 43.97 8.71
C ASP A 136 38.63 45.35 9.17
N GLN A 137 37.34 45.64 9.02
CA GLN A 137 36.78 46.93 9.47
C GLN A 137 35.92 46.76 10.72
N LYS A 138 36.49 47.21 11.85
CA LYS A 138 35.81 47.34 13.15
C LYS A 138 34.41 47.95 12.98
N THR A 139 33.43 47.20 13.45
CA THR A 139 32.00 47.46 13.53
C THR A 139 31.64 48.73 14.31
N ALA A 140 31.62 49.89 13.64
CA ALA A 140 31.08 51.12 14.23
C ALA A 140 29.98 51.81 13.39
N ASP A 141 29.93 51.63 12.06
CA ASP A 141 29.06 52.48 11.20
C ASP A 141 27.91 51.77 10.45
N THR A 142 27.68 50.46 10.64
CA THR A 142 26.69 49.71 9.85
C THR A 142 25.22 49.88 10.30
N GLN A 143 24.92 50.82 11.20
CA GLN A 143 23.55 51.02 11.69
C GLN A 143 22.65 51.82 10.72
N ASP A 144 23.22 52.64 9.83
CA ASP A 144 22.45 53.54 8.96
C ASP A 144 22.04 52.96 7.60
N ALA A 145 22.66 51.87 7.14
CA ALA A 145 22.35 51.26 5.84
C ALA A 145 21.05 50.40 5.82
N ARG A 146 20.29 50.35 6.93
CA ARG A 146 19.19 49.39 7.13
C ARG A 146 17.80 49.83 6.60
N ARG A 147 17.66 50.99 5.97
CA ARG A 147 16.32 51.56 5.71
C ARG A 147 15.63 51.25 4.38
N ASP A 148 16.33 50.92 3.29
CA ASP A 148 15.68 50.89 1.97
C ASP A 148 16.00 49.67 1.10
N ALA A 149 15.31 48.53 1.29
CA ALA A 149 15.15 47.49 0.25
C ALA A 149 14.04 46.45 0.59
N PRO A 150 12.91 46.39 -0.15
CA PRO A 150 11.81 45.45 0.13
C PRO A 150 11.98 44.03 -0.45
N PHE A 151 13.09 43.72 -1.14
CA PHE A 151 13.30 42.39 -1.78
C PHE A 151 13.94 41.33 -0.86
N PHE A 152 14.24 41.66 0.40
CA PHE A 152 15.04 40.82 1.30
C PHE A 152 14.25 39.94 2.28
N ALA A 153 12.91 39.96 2.31
CA ALA A 153 12.13 39.40 3.42
C ALA A 153 12.29 37.87 3.66
N PHE A 154 12.63 37.07 2.63
CA PHE A 154 12.82 35.61 2.80
C PHE A 154 14.26 35.24 3.22
N ALA A 155 15.26 35.91 2.65
CA ALA A 155 16.67 35.74 3.06
C ALA A 155 16.96 36.42 4.41
N ALA A 156 16.23 37.50 4.74
CA ALA A 156 16.31 38.16 6.03
C ALA A 156 15.75 37.29 7.17
N GLY A 157 14.80 36.39 6.91
CA GLY A 157 14.29 35.47 7.94
C GLY A 157 15.34 34.46 8.41
N THR A 158 16.10 33.90 7.47
CA THR A 158 17.25 33.02 7.78
C THR A 158 18.45 33.83 8.30
N HIS A 159 18.69 35.03 7.77
CA HIS A 159 19.76 35.93 8.24
C HIS A 159 19.51 36.45 9.66
N LEU A 160 18.27 36.83 10.02
CA LEU A 160 17.89 37.23 11.38
C LEU A 160 18.00 36.06 12.35
N GLY A 161 17.71 34.83 11.91
CA GLY A 161 17.93 33.63 12.71
C GLY A 161 19.41 33.39 13.00
N VAL A 162 20.28 33.59 12.00
CA VAL A 162 21.74 33.43 12.13
C VAL A 162 22.36 34.59 12.92
N GLU A 163 21.92 35.83 12.73
CA GLU A 163 22.41 37.02 13.43
C GLU A 163 22.01 37.00 14.91
N HIS A 164 20.76 36.59 15.22
CA HIS A 164 20.31 36.39 16.60
C HIS A 164 21.07 35.23 17.28
N TRP A 165 21.48 34.21 16.52
CA TRP A 165 22.30 33.11 17.00
C TRP A 165 23.75 33.53 17.28
N CYS A 166 24.38 34.30 16.40
CA CYS A 166 25.73 34.84 16.62
C CYS A 166 25.80 35.70 17.88
N LEU A 167 24.82 36.59 18.07
CA LEU A 167 24.70 37.40 19.29
C LEU A 167 24.47 36.55 20.56
N SER A 168 23.80 35.40 20.42
CA SER A 168 23.58 34.47 21.54
C SER A 168 24.81 33.64 21.90
N ALA A 169 25.65 33.29 20.92
CA ALA A 169 26.89 32.56 21.15
C ALA A 169 27.94 33.46 21.85
N GLU A 170 27.98 34.74 21.50
CA GLU A 170 28.77 35.75 22.22
C GLU A 170 28.24 35.97 23.65
N ALA A 171 26.92 35.97 23.86
CA ALA A 171 26.31 36.05 25.19
C ALA A 171 26.55 34.79 26.06
N TRP A 172 26.66 33.61 25.44
CA TRP A 172 27.00 32.35 26.13
C TRP A 172 28.43 32.34 26.67
N ALA A 173 29.37 32.97 25.96
CA ALA A 173 30.73 33.20 26.44
C ALA A 173 30.80 34.21 27.61
N ALA A 174 29.73 34.98 27.85
CA ALA A 174 29.63 36.03 28.87
C ALA A 174 28.78 35.64 30.10
N ASP A 175 28.55 34.35 30.34
CA ASP A 175 27.79 33.80 31.50
C ASP A 175 26.31 34.23 31.57
N GLN A 176 25.71 34.64 30.43
CA GLN A 176 24.31 35.05 30.34
C GLN A 176 23.40 33.85 29.98
N MET A 177 23.13 32.99 30.97
CA MET A 177 22.28 31.79 30.83
C MET A 177 20.89 32.08 30.21
N GLU A 178 20.34 33.27 30.45
CA GLU A 178 19.02 33.67 29.95
C GLU A 178 19.00 33.83 28.41
N CYS A 179 20.12 34.23 27.81
CA CYS A 179 20.23 34.36 26.35
C CYS A 179 20.29 32.97 25.69
N ALA A 180 21.11 32.06 26.22
CA ALA A 180 21.22 30.69 25.72
C ALA A 180 19.89 29.92 25.78
N ILE A 181 19.10 30.11 26.84
CA ILE A 181 17.76 29.51 26.96
C ILE A 181 16.84 30.03 25.85
N ARG A 182 16.84 31.34 25.55
CA ARG A 182 16.03 31.92 24.46
C ARG A 182 16.46 31.39 23.09
N THR A 183 17.75 31.19 22.85
CA THR A 183 18.28 30.62 21.60
C THR A 183 17.88 29.17 21.43
N VAL A 184 17.96 28.36 22.49
CA VAL A 184 17.52 26.97 22.47
C VAL A 184 16.03 26.87 22.21
N HIS A 185 15.21 27.75 22.81
CA HIS A 185 13.77 27.82 22.51
C HIS A 185 13.49 28.25 21.07
N PHE A 186 14.23 29.22 20.54
CA PHE A 186 14.08 29.67 19.16
C PHE A 186 14.49 28.56 18.16
N ALA A 187 15.60 27.88 18.39
CA ALA A 187 16.04 26.74 17.60
C ALA A 187 15.05 25.58 17.67
N ALA A 188 14.53 25.27 18.87
CA ALA A 188 13.47 24.27 19.04
C ALA A 188 12.19 24.66 18.27
N GLY A 189 11.82 25.95 18.27
CA GLY A 189 10.70 26.48 17.49
C GLY A 189 10.92 26.37 15.98
N ILE A 190 12.12 26.62 15.47
CA ILE A 190 12.47 26.42 14.05
C ILE A 190 12.39 24.93 13.68
N VAL A 191 12.97 24.05 14.51
CA VAL A 191 12.91 22.60 14.29
C VAL A 191 11.45 22.12 14.32
N GLN A 192 10.62 22.69 15.19
CA GLN A 192 9.19 22.44 15.24
C GLN A 192 8.52 22.82 13.93
N VAL A 193 8.61 24.09 13.52
CA VAL A 193 7.95 24.60 12.32
C VAL A 193 8.43 23.86 11.08
N THR A 194 9.73 23.61 10.94
CA THR A 194 10.30 22.84 9.83
C THR A 194 9.82 21.39 9.85
N GLY A 195 9.78 20.74 11.02
CA GLY A 195 9.23 19.39 11.17
C GLY A 195 7.75 19.31 10.78
N TRP A 196 6.94 20.30 11.18
CA TRP A 196 5.54 20.41 10.77
C TRP A 196 5.38 20.67 9.28
N ILE A 197 6.19 21.55 8.68
CA ILE A 197 6.16 21.84 7.25
C ILE A 197 6.56 20.60 6.44
N LEU A 198 7.63 19.90 6.84
CA LEU A 198 8.07 18.68 6.16
C LEU A 198 7.07 17.54 6.33
N GLY A 199 6.51 17.38 7.54
CA GLY A 199 5.43 16.44 7.82
C GLY A 199 4.17 16.75 6.99
N ALA A 200 3.74 18.00 6.96
CA ALA A 200 2.60 18.46 6.18
C ALA A 200 2.85 18.33 4.67
N ALA A 201 4.05 18.65 4.18
CA ALA A 201 4.43 18.46 2.78
C ALA A 201 4.47 16.98 2.40
N HIS A 202 4.95 16.11 3.30
CA HIS A 202 4.94 14.66 3.10
C HIS A 202 3.52 14.09 3.08
N VAL A 203 2.67 14.52 4.02
CA VAL A 203 1.26 14.16 4.08
C VAL A 203 0.52 14.69 2.86
N ALA A 204 0.69 15.95 2.47
CA ALA A 204 0.08 16.55 1.28
C ALA A 204 0.55 15.87 -0.02
N ALA A 205 1.84 15.56 -0.15
CA ALA A 205 2.38 14.82 -1.30
C ALA A 205 1.89 13.36 -1.34
N SER A 206 1.52 12.79 -0.19
CA SER A 206 0.92 11.46 -0.09
C SER A 206 -0.59 11.51 -0.40
N LEU A 207 -1.30 12.52 0.12
CA LEU A 207 -2.72 12.80 -0.12
C LEU A 207 -3.00 13.13 -1.59
N ALA A 208 -2.20 13.98 -2.22
CA ALA A 208 -2.31 14.34 -3.64
C ALA A 208 -2.08 13.14 -4.59
N ARG A 209 -1.66 11.98 -4.07
CA ARG A 209 -1.38 10.76 -4.84
C ARG A 209 -2.27 9.59 -4.44
N PHE A 210 -3.38 9.86 -3.74
CA PHE A 210 -4.35 8.86 -3.25
C PHE A 210 -5.04 8.01 -4.32
N ALA A 211 -4.70 8.17 -5.61
CA ALA A 211 -5.37 7.42 -6.66
C ALA A 211 -5.24 5.89 -6.51
N HIS A 212 -4.09 5.29 -6.12
CA HIS A 212 -3.96 3.81 -6.22
C HIS A 212 -3.10 3.11 -5.14
N GLY A 213 -3.74 2.29 -4.27
CA GLY A 213 -3.20 1.05 -3.67
C GLY A 213 -2.92 1.01 -2.14
N ARG A 214 -3.33 -0.09 -1.47
CA ARG A 214 -3.08 -0.42 -0.04
C ARG A 214 -1.61 -0.26 0.44
N PRO A 215 -0.56 -0.66 -0.31
CA PRO A 215 0.82 -0.55 0.17
C PRO A 215 1.29 0.89 0.42
N ARG A 216 0.67 1.88 -0.23
CA ARG A 216 1.00 3.29 -0.05
C ARG A 216 0.39 3.86 1.22
N LEU A 217 -0.83 3.43 1.57
CA LEU A 217 -1.45 3.73 2.85
C LEU A 217 -0.61 3.16 3.99
N ASP A 218 -0.10 1.93 3.87
CA ASP A 218 0.78 1.35 4.87
C ASP A 218 2.08 2.15 5.07
N ALA A 219 2.70 2.59 3.98
CA ALA A 219 3.88 3.45 4.05
C ALA A 219 3.56 4.83 4.65
N LEU A 220 2.38 5.39 4.36
CA LEU A 220 1.92 6.66 4.91
C LEU A 220 1.68 6.55 6.42
N PHE A 221 0.91 5.55 6.87
CA PHE A 221 0.68 5.35 8.30
C PHE A 221 1.96 4.98 9.04
N PHE A 222 2.87 4.24 8.41
CA PHE A 222 4.18 3.96 8.98
C PHE A 222 5.00 5.25 9.14
N SER A 223 5.09 6.06 8.09
CA SER A 223 5.80 7.34 8.10
C SER A 223 5.20 8.30 9.13
N LEU A 224 3.88 8.47 9.13
CA LEU A 224 3.17 9.31 10.09
C LEU A 224 3.38 8.80 11.51
N GLY A 225 3.22 7.49 11.73
CA GLY A 225 3.43 6.85 13.02
C GLY A 225 4.85 7.05 13.56
N CYS A 226 5.87 6.80 12.73
CA CYS A 226 7.27 7.03 13.10
C CYS A 226 7.54 8.51 13.40
N ASN A 227 7.04 9.44 12.58
CA ASN A 227 7.21 10.88 12.83
C ASN A 227 6.56 11.29 14.16
N CYS A 228 5.31 10.91 14.40
CA CYS A 228 4.62 11.22 15.66
C CYS A 228 5.36 10.67 16.88
N VAL A 229 5.89 9.44 16.80
CA VAL A 229 6.68 8.85 17.90
C VAL A 229 8.01 9.60 18.07
N ILE A 230 8.80 9.79 17.00
CA ILE A 230 10.11 10.44 17.07
C ILE A 230 9.98 11.87 17.62
N PHE A 231 9.09 12.68 17.05
CA PHE A 231 8.90 14.05 17.51
C PHE A 231 8.32 14.08 18.93
N GLY A 232 7.27 13.30 19.21
CA GLY A 232 6.68 13.23 20.54
C GLY A 232 7.69 12.86 21.62
N THR A 233 8.55 11.86 21.37
CA THR A 233 9.61 11.44 22.30
C THR A 233 10.71 12.48 22.42
N ALA A 234 11.15 13.10 21.32
CA ALA A 234 12.17 14.15 21.35
C ALA A 234 11.72 15.36 22.18
N TYR A 235 10.48 15.83 21.99
CA TYR A 235 9.91 16.92 22.78
C TYR A 235 9.77 16.55 24.25
N THR A 236 9.23 15.36 24.55
CA THR A 236 9.09 14.89 25.93
C THR A 236 10.46 14.86 26.62
N THR A 237 11.48 14.33 25.95
CA THR A 237 12.85 14.27 26.48
C THR A 237 13.42 15.67 26.72
N PHE A 238 13.22 16.59 25.78
CA PHE A 238 13.66 17.98 25.92
C PHE A 238 13.03 18.66 27.14
N PHE A 239 11.71 18.57 27.31
CA PHE A 239 11.02 19.19 28.44
C PHE A 239 11.39 18.56 29.79
N VAL A 240 11.55 17.23 29.83
CA VAL A 240 12.01 16.53 31.04
C VAL A 240 13.44 16.93 31.39
N ALA A 241 14.34 17.03 30.40
CA ALA A 241 15.72 17.47 30.61
C ALA A 241 15.77 18.93 31.08
N ALA A 242 15.00 19.82 30.47
CA ALA A 242 14.90 21.22 30.88
C ALA A 242 14.39 21.36 32.33
N ALA A 243 13.40 20.56 32.73
CA ALA A 243 12.90 20.51 34.09
C ALA A 243 13.94 19.95 35.08
N ALA A 244 14.68 18.90 34.69
CA ALA A 244 15.70 18.26 35.52
C ALA A 244 16.95 19.13 35.73
N LEU A 245 17.32 19.97 34.74
CA LEU A 245 18.48 20.87 34.81
C LEU A 245 18.25 22.10 35.71
N GLY A 246 17.14 22.15 36.46
CA GLY A 246 17.02 23.04 37.61
C GLY A 246 16.90 24.51 37.28
N GLY A 247 16.40 24.85 36.09
CA GLY A 247 16.00 26.22 35.79
C GLY A 247 14.95 26.67 36.79
N ARG A 248 15.32 27.51 37.77
CA ARG A 248 14.40 28.31 38.59
C ARG A 248 13.53 29.27 37.77
N ALA A 249 13.57 29.17 36.45
CA ALA A 249 12.71 29.92 35.56
C ALA A 249 11.27 29.45 35.79
N SER A 250 10.43 30.39 36.19
CA SER A 250 8.99 30.29 36.42
C SER A 250 8.18 29.91 35.18
N TYR A 251 8.67 29.01 34.34
CA TYR A 251 7.90 28.37 33.30
C TYR A 251 7.25 27.13 33.90
N PRO A 252 5.98 27.21 34.37
CA PRO A 252 5.22 26.00 34.56
C PRO A 252 5.18 25.35 33.19
N THR A 253 5.94 24.27 32.98
CA THR A 253 5.63 23.33 31.91
C THR A 253 4.22 22.86 32.22
N PRO A 254 3.18 23.36 31.52
CA PRO A 254 1.83 23.08 31.94
C PRO A 254 1.66 21.57 31.79
N PRO A 255 1.06 20.85 32.75
CA PRO A 255 0.76 19.43 32.61
C PRO A 255 0.10 19.10 31.26
N ALA A 256 -0.66 20.07 30.71
CA ALA A 256 -1.25 20.01 29.38
C ALA A 256 -0.24 19.74 28.23
N SER A 257 1.00 20.24 28.30
CA SER A 257 2.02 20.01 27.27
C SER A 257 2.52 18.56 27.23
N LEU A 258 2.77 17.97 28.40
CA LEU A 258 3.13 16.55 28.52
C LEU A 258 1.97 15.65 28.08
N VAL A 259 0.73 16.01 28.42
CA VAL A 259 -0.47 15.30 27.92
C VAL A 259 -0.54 15.39 26.40
N GLY A 260 -0.29 16.55 25.80
CA GLY A 260 -0.23 16.72 24.35
C GLY A 260 0.80 15.80 23.67
N HIS A 261 2.02 15.74 24.20
CA HIS A 261 3.05 14.85 23.66
C HIS A 261 2.71 13.37 23.85
N ALA A 262 2.17 12.99 25.00
CA ALA A 262 1.72 11.62 25.26
C ALA A 262 0.62 11.19 24.28
N VAL A 263 -0.32 12.08 23.95
CA VAL A 263 -1.35 11.85 22.93
C VAL A 263 -0.71 11.68 21.54
N ILE A 264 0.24 12.52 21.15
CA ILE A 264 0.93 12.40 19.85
C ILE A 264 1.70 11.07 19.76
N ILE A 265 2.42 10.67 20.80
CA ILE A 265 3.12 9.38 20.87
C ILE A 265 2.11 8.23 20.78
N ALA A 266 1.00 8.30 21.51
CA ALA A 266 -0.04 7.29 21.49
C ALA A 266 -0.68 7.16 20.09
N VAL A 267 -1.02 8.27 19.44
CA VAL A 267 -1.54 8.28 18.06
C VAL A 267 -0.51 7.72 17.09
N GLY A 268 0.77 8.06 17.25
CA GLY A 268 1.85 7.51 16.45
C GLY A 268 1.99 5.99 16.59
N ALA A 269 2.04 5.51 17.84
CA ALA A 269 2.13 4.08 18.16
C ALA A 269 0.89 3.30 17.67
N LEU A 270 -0.30 3.87 17.81
CA LEU A 270 -1.54 3.30 17.30
C LEU A 270 -1.54 3.22 15.76
N SER A 271 -1.01 4.24 15.08
CA SER A 271 -0.87 4.26 13.61
C SER A 271 0.10 3.21 13.09
N LEU A 272 1.06 2.76 13.91
CA LEU A 272 1.99 1.68 13.55
C LEU A 272 1.35 0.28 13.64
N ARG A 273 0.25 0.11 14.39
CA ARG A 273 -0.41 -1.21 14.56
C ARG A 273 -1.16 -1.63 13.29
N PRO A 274 -0.79 -2.76 12.64
CA PRO A 274 -1.43 -3.22 11.40
C PRO A 274 -2.94 -3.47 11.55
N SER A 275 -3.37 -4.02 12.69
CA SER A 275 -4.78 -4.32 12.95
C SER A 275 -5.64 -3.06 13.06
N LEU A 276 -5.15 -2.03 13.74
CA LEU A 276 -5.85 -0.76 13.88
C LEU A 276 -5.88 0.01 12.56
N ARG A 277 -4.80 -0.05 11.78
CA ARG A 277 -4.77 0.48 10.40
C ARG A 277 -5.80 -0.20 9.52
N ALA A 278 -5.84 -1.53 9.51
CA ALA A 278 -6.82 -2.28 8.73
C ALA A 278 -8.26 -1.95 9.16
N ALA A 279 -8.52 -1.81 10.46
CA ALA A 279 -9.82 -1.41 10.99
C ALA A 279 -10.18 0.05 10.61
N LEU A 280 -9.25 1.00 10.74
CA LEU A 280 -9.46 2.41 10.41
C LEU A 280 -9.62 2.61 8.90
N VAL A 281 -8.79 1.96 8.08
CA VAL A 281 -8.91 1.96 6.63
C VAL A 281 -10.21 1.27 6.22
N GLY A 282 -10.58 0.15 6.83
CA GLY A 282 -11.87 -0.51 6.60
C GLY A 282 -13.05 0.38 6.96
N TRP A 283 -12.97 1.10 8.07
CA TRP A 283 -13.99 2.04 8.53
C TRP A 283 -14.08 3.30 7.66
N LEU A 284 -12.94 3.88 7.24
CA LEU A 284 -12.88 5.01 6.31
C LEU A 284 -13.29 4.58 4.90
N ALA A 285 -12.91 3.37 4.46
CA ALA A 285 -13.36 2.77 3.21
C ALA A 285 -14.87 2.54 3.21
N ALA A 286 -15.43 2.09 4.33
CA ALA A 286 -16.87 1.96 4.53
C ALA A 286 -17.60 3.32 4.56
N ARG A 287 -16.88 4.42 4.81
CA ARG A 287 -17.43 5.79 4.88
C ARG A 287 -17.13 6.71 3.70
N GLY A 288 -16.14 6.40 2.84
CA GLY A 288 -15.52 7.42 1.99
C GLY A 288 -15.19 7.05 0.55
N GLU A 289 -14.22 6.17 0.28
CA GLU A 289 -13.54 6.23 -1.03
C GLU A 289 -13.10 4.90 -1.64
N ALA A 290 -13.20 3.75 -0.95
CA ALA A 290 -12.93 2.46 -1.59
C ALA A 290 -13.89 2.19 -2.75
N GLY A 291 -15.06 2.83 -2.76
CA GLY A 291 -15.92 2.88 -3.93
C GLY A 291 -15.21 3.41 -5.17
N SER A 292 -14.30 4.39 -5.10
CA SER A 292 -13.84 5.18 -6.27
C SER A 292 -13.34 4.35 -7.45
N SER A 293 -12.59 3.27 -7.18
CA SER A 293 -12.10 2.37 -8.24
C SER A 293 -13.21 1.46 -8.77
N ALA A 294 -14.03 0.86 -7.89
CA ALA A 294 -15.21 0.09 -8.29
C ALA A 294 -16.17 0.95 -9.11
N ILE A 295 -16.38 2.19 -8.68
CA ILE A 295 -17.20 3.21 -9.32
C ILE A 295 -16.66 3.55 -10.69
N ALA A 296 -15.36 3.82 -10.85
CA ALA A 296 -14.78 4.10 -12.16
C ALA A 296 -15.03 2.94 -13.14
N ILE A 297 -14.95 1.70 -12.64
CA ILE A 297 -15.24 0.49 -13.41
C ILE A 297 -16.75 0.37 -13.70
N SER A 298 -17.61 0.63 -12.72
CA SER A 298 -19.06 0.63 -12.88
C SER A 298 -19.53 1.69 -13.88
N THR A 299 -18.97 2.91 -13.83
CA THR A 299 -19.23 3.98 -14.80
C THR A 299 -18.72 3.60 -16.19
N LEU A 300 -17.55 2.95 -16.31
CA LEU A 300 -17.08 2.36 -17.56
C LEU A 300 -18.02 1.28 -18.10
N MET A 301 -18.70 0.57 -17.20
CA MET A 301 -19.74 -0.43 -17.52
C MET A 301 -21.11 0.21 -17.83
N GLY A 302 -21.19 1.53 -17.96
CA GLY A 302 -22.39 2.26 -18.33
C GLY A 302 -23.39 2.45 -17.18
N ALA A 303 -22.97 2.23 -15.94
CA ALA A 303 -23.80 2.50 -14.78
C ALA A 303 -23.97 4.00 -14.56
N GLY A 304 -25.10 4.39 -13.97
CA GLY A 304 -25.44 5.77 -13.62
C GLY A 304 -24.50 6.42 -12.61
N SER A 305 -25.03 7.29 -11.76
CA SER A 305 -24.17 8.01 -10.81
C SER A 305 -23.50 7.06 -9.80
N THR A 306 -22.33 7.44 -9.32
CA THR A 306 -21.62 6.80 -8.20
C THR A 306 -22.53 6.41 -7.04
N ASP A 307 -23.32 7.37 -6.56
CA ASP A 307 -24.15 7.21 -5.38
C ASP A 307 -25.30 6.22 -5.65
N GLU A 308 -25.80 6.21 -6.88
CA GLU A 308 -26.80 5.25 -7.34
C GLU A 308 -26.23 3.83 -7.33
N VAL A 309 -25.04 3.59 -7.88
CA VAL A 309 -24.40 2.26 -7.86
C VAL A 309 -24.14 1.79 -6.43
N LEU A 310 -23.69 2.69 -5.54
CA LEU A 310 -23.48 2.34 -4.13
C LEU A 310 -24.79 2.07 -3.38
N ALA A 311 -25.84 2.84 -3.64
CA ALA A 311 -27.16 2.60 -3.06
C ALA A 311 -27.73 1.26 -3.54
N ARG A 312 -27.70 1.02 -4.87
CA ARG A 312 -28.19 -0.21 -5.49
C ARG A 312 -27.40 -1.44 -5.07
N SER A 313 -26.07 -1.35 -5.00
CA SER A 313 -25.27 -2.49 -4.53
C SER A 313 -25.63 -2.89 -3.10
N ARG A 314 -25.93 -1.95 -2.19
CA ARG A 314 -26.41 -2.28 -0.82
C ARG A 314 -27.80 -2.91 -0.80
N GLU A 315 -28.64 -2.59 -1.77
CA GLU A 315 -29.97 -3.19 -1.93
C GLU A 315 -29.90 -4.61 -2.50
N LEU A 316 -29.02 -4.80 -3.49
CA LEU A 316 -28.90 -6.03 -4.27
C LEU A 316 -27.90 -7.03 -3.66
N LEU A 317 -27.05 -6.61 -2.71
CA LEU A 317 -26.09 -7.50 -2.07
C LEU A 317 -26.81 -8.62 -1.30
N CYS A 318 -26.68 -9.82 -1.82
CA CYS A 318 -27.22 -11.03 -1.23
C CYS A 318 -26.22 -12.17 -1.37
N ALA A 319 -26.44 -13.24 -0.62
CA ALA A 319 -25.61 -14.44 -0.65
C ALA A 319 -26.50 -15.69 -0.52
N VAL A 320 -25.99 -16.82 -0.99
CA VAL A 320 -26.60 -18.14 -0.86
C VAL A 320 -25.73 -19.00 0.07
N SER A 321 -26.35 -19.78 0.96
CA SER A 321 -25.60 -20.77 1.75
C SER A 321 -25.19 -21.93 0.86
N ALA A 322 -23.93 -22.37 0.95
CA ALA A 322 -23.45 -23.53 0.19
C ALA A 322 -24.30 -24.81 0.42
N GLU A 323 -24.91 -24.94 1.59
CA GLU A 323 -25.81 -26.06 1.92
C GLU A 323 -27.05 -26.12 1.02
N GLN A 324 -27.50 -24.97 0.53
CA GLN A 324 -28.67 -24.90 -0.31
C GLN A 324 -28.33 -25.22 -1.77
N LEU A 325 -27.05 -25.24 -2.16
CA LEU A 325 -26.59 -25.48 -3.53
C LEU A 325 -26.80 -26.93 -3.98
N ARG A 326 -27.09 -27.11 -5.27
CA ARG A 326 -27.31 -28.40 -5.93
C ARG A 326 -26.42 -28.49 -7.17
N ALA A 327 -26.04 -29.71 -7.55
CA ALA A 327 -25.27 -29.94 -8.79
C ALA A 327 -25.96 -29.40 -10.05
N SER A 328 -27.30 -29.47 -10.11
CA SER A 328 -28.11 -28.93 -11.19
C SER A 328 -27.94 -27.41 -11.37
N ASP A 329 -27.54 -26.70 -10.32
CA ASP A 329 -27.29 -25.25 -10.35
C ASP A 329 -25.99 -24.87 -11.05
N PHE A 330 -25.20 -25.84 -11.49
CA PHE A 330 -24.07 -25.63 -12.39
C PHE A 330 -24.31 -26.18 -13.79
N ALA A 331 -25.33 -27.03 -13.97
CA ALA A 331 -25.56 -27.76 -15.22
C ALA A 331 -26.15 -26.91 -16.36
N THR A 332 -26.83 -25.80 -16.06
CA THR A 332 -27.46 -24.93 -17.07
C THR A 332 -27.08 -23.47 -16.86
N ALA A 333 -27.34 -22.57 -17.81
CA ALA A 333 -27.11 -21.13 -17.60
C ALA A 333 -28.36 -20.40 -17.04
N PHE A 334 -29.49 -21.09 -16.84
CA PHE A 334 -30.76 -20.46 -16.49
C PHE A 334 -30.89 -20.17 -15.00
N ILE A 335 -31.34 -18.99 -14.60
CA ILE A 335 -31.57 -18.69 -13.17
C ILE A 335 -32.65 -19.64 -12.62
N PRO A 336 -32.39 -20.38 -11.52
CA PRO A 336 -33.38 -21.27 -10.93
C PRO A 336 -34.61 -20.48 -10.48
N ALA A 337 -35.81 -21.03 -10.69
CA ALA A 337 -37.05 -20.35 -10.27
C ALA A 337 -37.11 -20.12 -8.74
N ASP A 338 -36.42 -20.96 -7.96
CA ASP A 338 -36.31 -20.87 -6.51
C ASP A 338 -35.08 -20.06 -6.02
N ALA A 339 -34.32 -19.43 -6.92
CA ALA A 339 -33.08 -18.71 -6.56
C ALA A 339 -33.31 -17.64 -5.49
N ALA A 340 -34.38 -16.85 -5.61
CA ALA A 340 -34.72 -15.79 -4.66
C ALA A 340 -35.09 -16.33 -3.27
N ALA A 341 -35.62 -17.55 -3.18
CA ALA A 341 -35.96 -18.19 -1.89
C ALA A 341 -34.72 -18.79 -1.21
N ARG A 342 -33.63 -19.00 -1.95
CA ARG A 342 -32.37 -19.58 -1.49
C ARG A 342 -31.32 -18.52 -1.17
N THR A 343 -31.50 -17.28 -1.62
CA THR A 343 -30.63 -16.17 -1.25
C THR A 343 -31.17 -15.44 -0.03
N ARG A 344 -30.26 -14.80 0.71
CA ARG A 344 -30.59 -13.84 1.76
C ARG A 344 -29.79 -12.57 1.55
N ARG A 345 -30.33 -11.42 1.97
CA ARG A 345 -29.59 -10.16 1.99
C ARG A 345 -28.35 -10.31 2.88
N ALA A 346 -27.25 -9.71 2.45
CA ALA A 346 -25.97 -9.78 3.13
C ALA A 346 -25.34 -8.39 3.24
N HIS A 347 -24.45 -8.22 4.21
CA HIS A 347 -23.61 -7.03 4.34
C HIS A 347 -22.18 -7.30 3.84
N ALA A 348 -21.45 -6.23 3.51
CA ALA A 348 -20.06 -6.35 3.12
C ALA A 348 -19.23 -6.95 4.28
N GLY A 349 -18.39 -7.93 3.96
CA GLY A 349 -17.61 -8.70 4.93
C GLY A 349 -18.32 -9.93 5.51
N GLU A 350 -19.65 -10.06 5.34
CA GLU A 350 -20.37 -11.28 5.76
C GLU A 350 -20.24 -12.42 4.74
N ILE A 351 -19.94 -12.10 3.49
CA ILE A 351 -19.84 -13.08 2.40
C ILE A 351 -18.44 -13.70 2.40
N ASP A 352 -18.37 -15.02 2.59
CA ASP A 352 -17.12 -15.74 2.73
C ASP A 352 -16.34 -15.79 1.42
N ALA A 353 -17.03 -16.00 0.29
CA ALA A 353 -16.41 -16.02 -1.02
C ALA A 353 -17.30 -15.50 -2.15
N PHE A 354 -16.69 -14.79 -3.09
CA PHE A 354 -17.20 -14.57 -4.43
C PHE A 354 -16.77 -15.74 -5.32
N VAL A 355 -17.70 -16.42 -5.98
CA VAL A 355 -17.40 -17.57 -6.85
C VAL A 355 -17.28 -17.12 -8.30
N SER A 356 -16.04 -16.97 -8.77
CA SER A 356 -15.73 -16.65 -10.16
C SER A 356 -15.52 -17.94 -10.97
N HIS A 357 -16.25 -18.08 -12.06
CA HIS A 357 -16.14 -19.24 -12.95
C HIS A 357 -16.66 -18.94 -14.36
N SER A 358 -16.24 -19.75 -15.34
CA SER A 358 -16.83 -19.74 -16.69
C SER A 358 -18.06 -20.64 -16.71
N TRP A 359 -19.10 -20.30 -17.48
CA TRP A 359 -20.25 -21.19 -17.72
C TRP A 359 -20.02 -22.23 -18.85
N GLN A 360 -18.90 -22.15 -19.57
CA GLN A 360 -18.67 -22.97 -20.78
C GLN A 360 -18.01 -24.34 -20.54
N GLY A 361 -17.16 -24.48 -19.52
CA GLY A 361 -16.54 -25.78 -19.21
C GLY A 361 -17.43 -26.75 -18.42
N ASP A 362 -16.88 -27.92 -18.08
CA ASP A 362 -17.60 -29.03 -17.47
C ASP A 362 -18.28 -28.66 -16.13
N PRO A 363 -19.63 -28.65 -16.07
CA PRO A 363 -20.35 -28.26 -14.88
C PRO A 363 -20.17 -29.23 -13.71
N ALA A 364 -19.99 -30.53 -13.98
CA ALA A 364 -19.81 -31.54 -12.93
C ALA A 364 -18.44 -31.38 -12.24
N ALA A 365 -17.40 -31.10 -13.02
CA ALA A 365 -16.07 -30.82 -12.50
C ALA A 365 -16.04 -29.55 -11.63
N LYS A 366 -16.75 -28.49 -12.03
CA LYS A 366 -16.87 -27.26 -11.24
C LYS A 366 -17.61 -27.48 -9.94
N TRP A 367 -18.72 -28.22 -10.01
CA TRP A 367 -19.49 -28.60 -8.84
C TRP A 367 -18.62 -29.37 -7.84
N ALA A 368 -17.88 -30.38 -8.30
CA ALA A 368 -16.96 -31.14 -7.45
C ALA A 368 -15.88 -30.24 -6.81
N ALA A 369 -15.30 -29.32 -7.58
CA ALA A 369 -14.30 -28.37 -7.09
C ALA A 369 -14.88 -27.40 -6.03
N LEU A 370 -16.11 -26.94 -6.22
CA LEU A 370 -16.83 -26.10 -5.27
C LEU A 370 -17.15 -26.86 -3.98
N VAL A 371 -17.72 -28.07 -4.08
CA VAL A 371 -18.05 -28.91 -2.93
C VAL A 371 -16.79 -29.18 -2.09
N ALA A 372 -15.67 -29.56 -2.73
CA ALA A 372 -14.42 -29.79 -2.02
C ALA A 372 -13.94 -28.55 -1.24
N TRP A 373 -14.07 -27.35 -1.81
CA TRP A 373 -13.75 -26.11 -1.10
C TRP A 373 -14.73 -25.82 0.05
N CYS A 374 -16.03 -26.03 -0.16
CA CYS A 374 -17.05 -25.85 0.87
C CYS A 374 -16.84 -26.82 2.06
N ASP A 375 -16.44 -28.06 1.79
CA ASP A 375 -16.11 -29.04 2.82
C ASP A 375 -14.85 -28.66 3.60
N ASP A 376 -13.81 -28.18 2.92
CA ASP A 376 -12.62 -27.60 3.57
C ASP A 376 -13.00 -26.45 4.49
N PHE A 377 -13.83 -25.53 3.99
CA PHE A 377 -14.32 -24.38 4.75
C PHE A 377 -15.13 -24.83 5.98
N LYS A 378 -16.08 -25.76 5.80
CA LYS A 378 -16.91 -26.28 6.89
C LYS A 378 -16.08 -26.97 7.97
N ARG A 379 -15.05 -27.73 7.59
CA ARG A 379 -14.10 -28.34 8.54
C ARG A 379 -13.32 -27.30 9.34
N GLN A 380 -12.92 -26.20 8.70
CA GLN A 380 -12.12 -25.14 9.35
C GLN A 380 -12.96 -24.20 10.22
N HIS A 381 -14.20 -23.91 9.83
CA HIS A 381 -15.03 -22.88 10.45
C HIS A 381 -16.26 -23.41 11.18
N GLY A 382 -16.58 -24.70 11.09
CA GLY A 382 -17.73 -25.32 11.75
C GLY A 382 -19.10 -24.94 11.17
N ARG A 383 -19.13 -24.26 10.02
CA ARG A 383 -20.36 -23.82 9.33
C ARG A 383 -20.20 -23.86 7.81
N TRP A 384 -21.32 -23.92 7.08
CA TRP A 384 -21.29 -23.76 5.62
C TRP A 384 -20.91 -22.30 5.23
N PRO A 385 -20.17 -22.10 4.14
CA PRO A 385 -19.85 -20.78 3.65
C PRO A 385 -21.06 -20.09 3.01
N LEU A 386 -21.11 -18.77 3.14
CA LEU A 386 -22.00 -17.87 2.42
C LEU A 386 -21.31 -17.42 1.14
N LEU A 387 -21.96 -17.67 0.02
CA LEU A 387 -21.38 -17.48 -1.30
C LEU A 387 -22.14 -16.40 -2.07
N TRP A 388 -21.39 -15.55 -2.76
CA TRP A 388 -21.94 -14.75 -3.86
C TRP A 388 -21.67 -15.48 -5.16
N ILE A 389 -22.74 -15.87 -5.87
CA ILE A 389 -22.68 -16.56 -7.15
C ILE A 389 -23.61 -15.82 -8.10
N ASP A 390 -23.08 -15.40 -9.26
CA ASP A 390 -23.79 -14.60 -10.26
C ASP A 390 -25.21 -15.13 -10.54
N ARG A 391 -25.37 -16.43 -10.78
CA ARG A 391 -26.66 -17.08 -11.08
C ARG A 391 -27.73 -16.92 -9.99
N PHE A 392 -27.33 -16.75 -8.74
CA PHE A 392 -28.24 -16.61 -7.61
C PHE A 392 -28.43 -15.16 -7.20
N CYS A 393 -27.35 -14.40 -7.26
CA CYS A 393 -27.27 -13.06 -6.68
C CYS A 393 -27.52 -11.95 -7.69
N VAL A 394 -27.48 -12.23 -9.00
CA VAL A 394 -27.89 -11.29 -10.05
C VAL A 394 -29.39 -11.36 -10.24
N SER A 395 -30.06 -10.23 -10.06
CA SER A 395 -31.49 -10.11 -10.32
C SER A 395 -31.75 -10.15 -11.82
N SER A 396 -32.57 -11.09 -12.29
CA SER A 396 -33.02 -11.16 -13.69
C SER A 396 -33.82 -9.92 -14.12
N ARG A 397 -34.45 -9.22 -13.17
CA ARG A 397 -35.23 -8.00 -13.43
C ARG A 397 -34.35 -6.78 -13.72
N ASP A 398 -33.10 -6.78 -13.27
CA ASP A 398 -32.18 -5.66 -13.44
C ASP A 398 -30.74 -6.17 -13.58
N ALA A 399 -30.53 -6.97 -14.62
CA ALA A 399 -29.23 -7.57 -14.92
C ALA A 399 -28.19 -6.48 -15.21
N SER A 400 -28.58 -5.39 -15.88
CA SER A 400 -27.70 -4.24 -16.15
C SER A 400 -27.16 -3.62 -14.87
N MET A 401 -28.03 -3.30 -13.90
CA MET A 401 -27.57 -2.70 -12.64
C MET A 401 -26.79 -3.69 -11.79
N SER A 402 -27.17 -4.97 -11.81
CA SER A 402 -26.43 -6.01 -11.09
C SER A 402 -25.01 -6.18 -11.64
N VAL A 403 -24.85 -6.15 -12.95
CA VAL A 403 -23.54 -6.19 -13.63
C VAL A 403 -22.74 -4.93 -13.32
N ALA A 404 -23.36 -3.76 -13.34
CA ALA A 404 -22.74 -2.51 -12.90
C ALA A 404 -22.24 -2.56 -11.44
N CYS A 405 -22.95 -3.23 -10.55
CA CYS A 405 -22.58 -3.38 -9.15
C CYS A 405 -21.52 -4.47 -8.89
N LEU A 406 -21.13 -5.23 -9.91
CA LEU A 406 -20.21 -6.37 -9.77
C LEU A 406 -18.89 -6.03 -9.06
N PRO A 407 -18.19 -4.91 -9.37
CA PRO A 407 -16.97 -4.55 -8.64
C PRO A 407 -17.20 -4.32 -7.13
N VAL A 408 -18.39 -3.85 -6.75
CA VAL A 408 -18.78 -3.67 -5.35
C VAL A 408 -19.07 -5.04 -4.70
N PHE A 409 -19.78 -5.92 -5.39
CA PHE A 409 -20.07 -7.27 -4.89
C PHE A 409 -18.80 -8.10 -4.68
N VAL A 410 -17.86 -8.04 -5.62
CA VAL A 410 -16.55 -8.70 -5.50
C VAL A 410 -15.77 -8.16 -4.30
N SER A 411 -15.74 -6.84 -4.10
CA SER A 411 -15.01 -6.24 -2.97
C SER A 411 -15.69 -6.42 -1.61
N ALA A 412 -16.99 -6.73 -1.59
CA ALA A 412 -17.74 -7.07 -0.39
C ALA A 412 -17.46 -8.48 0.15
N CYS A 413 -16.75 -9.33 -0.61
CA CYS A 413 -16.44 -10.71 -0.25
C CYS A 413 -15.05 -10.86 0.38
N ASN A 414 -14.90 -11.79 1.32
CA ASN A 414 -13.63 -12.04 2.02
C ASN A 414 -12.60 -12.77 1.15
N THR A 415 -13.08 -13.64 0.25
CA THR A 415 -12.27 -14.50 -0.62
C THR A 415 -12.76 -14.39 -2.06
N LEU A 416 -11.84 -14.47 -3.03
CA LEU A 416 -12.20 -14.74 -4.42
C LEU A 416 -11.92 -16.21 -4.73
N LEU A 417 -12.97 -17.02 -4.81
CA LEU A 417 -12.88 -18.43 -5.19
C LEU A 417 -12.97 -18.56 -6.71
N VAL A 418 -11.88 -18.94 -7.34
CA VAL A 418 -11.78 -19.15 -8.79
C VAL A 418 -11.91 -20.65 -9.09
N LEU A 419 -13.03 -21.05 -9.70
CA LEU A 419 -13.21 -22.40 -10.25
C LEU A 419 -12.60 -22.43 -11.66
N PHE A 420 -11.30 -22.71 -11.71
CA PHE A 420 -10.49 -22.60 -12.92
C PHE A 420 -10.64 -23.81 -13.82
N ASP A 421 -11.07 -23.59 -15.05
CA ASP A 421 -11.04 -24.56 -16.15
C ASP A 421 -10.36 -23.96 -17.38
N GLU A 422 -10.26 -24.72 -18.47
CA GLU A 422 -9.64 -24.29 -19.73
C GLU A 422 -10.33 -23.08 -20.37
N THR A 423 -11.60 -22.84 -20.05
CA THR A 423 -12.41 -21.74 -20.58
C THR A 423 -12.41 -20.51 -19.68
N PHE A 424 -11.81 -20.56 -18.49
CA PHE A 424 -11.88 -19.47 -17.53
C PHE A 424 -11.28 -18.17 -18.09
N LEU A 425 -10.07 -18.25 -18.65
CA LEU A 425 -9.35 -17.08 -19.17
C LEU A 425 -9.88 -16.59 -20.53
N SER A 426 -10.72 -17.36 -21.22
CA SER A 426 -11.36 -16.91 -22.47
C SER A 426 -12.59 -16.03 -22.21
N ARG A 427 -13.08 -15.98 -20.97
CA ARG A 427 -14.22 -15.17 -20.56
C ARG A 427 -13.75 -13.84 -19.98
N LEU A 428 -14.03 -12.75 -20.69
CA LEU A 428 -13.68 -11.40 -20.25
C LEU A 428 -14.15 -11.11 -18.82
N TRP A 429 -15.38 -11.48 -18.48
CA TRP A 429 -15.96 -11.25 -17.15
C TRP A 429 -15.17 -11.91 -16.02
N CYS A 430 -14.70 -13.14 -16.21
CA CYS A 430 -13.89 -13.83 -15.21
C CYS A 430 -12.55 -13.11 -14.94
N VAL A 431 -11.94 -12.56 -15.99
CA VAL A 431 -10.71 -11.75 -15.87
C VAL A 431 -11.00 -10.41 -15.19
N VAL A 432 -12.13 -9.78 -15.52
CA VAL A 432 -12.58 -8.53 -14.89
C VAL A 432 -12.84 -8.74 -13.40
N GLU A 433 -13.50 -9.83 -12.99
CA GLU A 433 -13.74 -10.14 -11.57
C GLU A 433 -12.43 -10.30 -10.79
N LEU A 434 -11.48 -11.06 -11.32
CA LEU A 434 -10.16 -11.22 -10.72
C LEU A 434 -9.42 -9.88 -10.61
N TRP A 435 -9.47 -9.08 -11.66
CA TRP A 435 -8.85 -7.76 -11.66
C TRP A 435 -9.55 -6.82 -10.66
N CYS A 436 -10.88 -6.78 -10.63
CA CYS A 436 -11.68 -6.00 -9.67
C CYS A 436 -11.31 -6.35 -8.23
N PHE A 437 -11.24 -7.64 -7.89
CA PHE A 437 -10.86 -8.07 -6.54
C PHE A 437 -9.51 -7.50 -6.12
N LEU A 438 -8.50 -7.62 -6.99
CA LEU A 438 -7.15 -7.14 -6.71
C LEU A 438 -7.06 -5.60 -6.72
N ALA A 439 -7.73 -4.94 -7.67
CA ALA A 439 -7.75 -3.48 -7.81
C ALA A 439 -8.43 -2.80 -6.61
N MET A 440 -9.45 -3.44 -6.05
CA MET A 440 -10.18 -3.00 -4.86
C MET A 440 -9.43 -3.31 -3.55
N GLY A 441 -8.19 -3.79 -3.66
CA GLY A 441 -7.30 -4.05 -2.52
C GLY A 441 -7.46 -5.43 -1.91
N GLY A 442 -8.19 -6.36 -2.52
CA GLY A 442 -8.21 -7.76 -2.10
C GLY A 442 -6.80 -8.32 -1.93
N ASP A 443 -6.57 -9.07 -0.85
CA ASP A 443 -5.28 -9.71 -0.62
C ASP A 443 -5.06 -10.80 -1.69
N PRO A 444 -3.96 -10.80 -2.44
CA PRO A 444 -3.63 -11.89 -3.37
C PRO A 444 -3.64 -13.28 -2.72
N ALA A 445 -3.37 -13.38 -1.41
CA ALA A 445 -3.47 -14.64 -0.67
C ALA A 445 -4.92 -15.12 -0.47
N SER A 446 -5.89 -14.21 -0.53
CA SER A 446 -7.33 -14.50 -0.49
C SER A 446 -7.91 -14.87 -1.86
N VAL A 447 -7.08 -15.01 -2.90
CA VAL A 447 -7.50 -15.60 -4.18
C VAL A 447 -7.26 -17.11 -4.11
N VAL A 448 -8.33 -17.87 -3.96
CA VAL A 448 -8.27 -19.34 -3.89
C VAL A 448 -8.62 -19.91 -5.25
N VAL A 449 -7.68 -20.63 -5.85
CA VAL A 449 -7.90 -21.30 -7.14
C VAL A 449 -8.16 -22.78 -6.92
N ARG A 450 -9.29 -23.28 -7.42
CA ARG A 450 -9.63 -24.71 -7.47
C ARG A 450 -9.71 -25.12 -8.95
N VAL A 451 -8.83 -26.03 -9.37
CA VAL A 451 -8.80 -26.51 -10.75
C VAL A 451 -9.92 -27.53 -10.95
N SER A 452 -10.85 -27.20 -11.84
CA SER A 452 -11.95 -28.05 -12.26
C SER A 452 -11.50 -28.91 -13.44
N ARG A 453 -11.06 -30.14 -13.16
CA ARG A 453 -10.65 -31.09 -14.20
C ARG A 453 -11.83 -31.93 -14.65
N ARG A 454 -12.00 -32.04 -15.97
CA ARG A 454 -12.86 -33.06 -16.55
C ARG A 454 -12.34 -34.42 -16.09
N GLN A 455 -13.20 -35.26 -15.52
CA GLN A 455 -12.82 -36.64 -15.20
C GLN A 455 -12.63 -37.42 -16.51
N VAL A 456 -11.41 -37.43 -17.02
CA VAL A 456 -11.00 -38.28 -18.15
C VAL A 456 -10.89 -39.70 -17.61
N GLY A 457 -11.99 -40.45 -17.51
CA GLY A 457 -11.90 -41.84 -17.05
C GLY A 457 -13.18 -42.50 -16.56
N ALA A 458 -14.26 -41.77 -16.27
CA ALA A 458 -15.56 -42.40 -16.11
C ALA A 458 -16.10 -42.74 -17.50
N GLN A 459 -15.63 -43.86 -18.08
CA GLN A 459 -16.25 -44.42 -19.29
C GLN A 459 -17.75 -44.58 -19.01
N PRO A 460 -18.65 -43.87 -19.71
CA PRO A 460 -20.03 -44.30 -19.74
C PRO A 460 -20.03 -45.66 -20.42
N SER A 461 -20.54 -46.69 -19.74
CA SER A 461 -20.81 -48.00 -20.32
C SER A 461 -21.91 -47.86 -21.37
N VAL A 462 -21.59 -47.29 -22.53
CA VAL A 462 -22.49 -47.18 -23.67
C VAL A 462 -21.74 -47.75 -24.87
N SER A 463 -21.93 -49.04 -25.04
CA SER A 463 -21.60 -49.81 -26.22
C SER A 463 -22.43 -49.32 -27.40
N HIS A 464 -22.03 -48.27 -28.12
CA HIS A 464 -22.47 -48.02 -29.50
C HIS A 464 -21.31 -47.45 -30.30
N GLY A 465 -20.87 -48.22 -31.30
CA GLY A 465 -19.75 -47.91 -32.16
C GLY A 465 -20.01 -46.66 -33.02
N LEU A 466 -19.08 -45.72 -32.97
CA LEU A 466 -18.95 -44.70 -34.00
C LEU A 466 -17.46 -44.39 -34.21
N ARG A 467 -16.99 -44.81 -35.39
CA ARG A 467 -15.68 -44.50 -35.98
C ARG A 467 -15.59 -42.99 -36.23
N ILE A 468 -14.58 -42.33 -35.67
CA ILE A 468 -14.20 -40.97 -36.07
C ILE A 468 -12.93 -41.06 -36.94
N GLN A 469 -13.05 -40.62 -38.19
CA GLN A 469 -11.93 -40.40 -39.10
C GLN A 469 -11.08 -39.21 -38.64
N ARG A 470 -9.75 -39.38 -38.72
CA ARG A 470 -8.75 -38.33 -38.53
C ARG A 470 -8.91 -37.24 -39.60
N LEU A 471 -9.01 -35.99 -39.17
CA LEU A 471 -8.59 -34.84 -39.96
C LEU A 471 -7.29 -34.30 -39.36
N THR A 472 -6.21 -34.52 -40.09
CA THR A 472 -4.92 -33.85 -39.95
C THR A 472 -5.03 -32.40 -40.40
N MET A 473 -4.43 -31.49 -39.63
CA MET A 473 -3.76 -30.29 -40.14
C MET A 473 -2.29 -30.38 -39.82
#